data_AF-A0A7J9RZC8-F1
#
_entry.id   AF-A0A7J9RZC8-F1
#
_cell.length_a   1.000
_cell.length_b   1.000
_cell.length_c   1.000
_cell.angle_alpha   90.00
_cell.angle_beta   90.00
_cell.angle_gamma   90.00
#
_symmetry.space_group_name_H-M   'P 1'
#
loop_
_entity.id
_entity.type
_entity.pdbx_description
1 polymer ?
#
loop_
_entity_poly.entity_id
_entity_poly.type
_entity_poly.pdbx_seq_one_letter_code
_entity_poly.pdbx_strand_id
1 'polypeptide(L)'
;MEIERLYKKIVELRDNDSDKFQVLSKHIQSMPDDMFEYILKRLEKQIEIVKKYEIEIRPAIDPFVSSELGIYRRLDDLELGELLDYPKCCVESFSETARYGIDSEHLKEIENMEFDEDIYAVILPSGFIPCSINCKKAIDNKLIGKIDKKTYDKLLTMEEELFIELPHYHGAYDEYFEKIIVKK
;
A
#
# COMPACT_ATOMS: atom_id res chain seq x y z
N MET A 1 5.13 0.07 -7.70
CA MET A 1 6.45 0.11 -7.01
C MET A 1 6.61 -1.04 -6.02
N GLU A 2 7.76 -1.71 -5.98
CA GLU A 2 8.10 -2.73 -4.97
C GLU A 2 8.51 -2.09 -3.63
N ILE A 3 8.25 -2.75 -2.49
CA ILE A 3 8.60 -2.25 -1.14
C ILE A 3 10.11 -1.95 -1.03
N GLU A 4 10.95 -2.65 -1.80
CA GLU A 4 12.39 -2.38 -1.89
C GLU A 4 12.74 -0.98 -2.42
N ARG A 5 11.92 -0.44 -3.32
CA ARG A 5 12.10 0.92 -3.83
C ARG A 5 11.74 1.95 -2.77
N LEU A 6 10.68 1.69 -1.99
CA LEU A 6 10.35 2.52 -0.82
C LEU A 6 11.52 2.52 0.17
N TYR A 7 12.04 1.34 0.53
CA TYR A 7 13.20 1.18 1.41
C TYR A 7 14.39 2.03 0.93
N LYS A 8 14.78 1.90 -0.34
CA LYS A 8 15.89 2.68 -0.91
C LYS A 8 15.59 4.17 -0.86
N LYS A 9 14.36 4.58 -1.17
CA LYS A 9 13.97 5.98 -1.20
C LYS A 9 14.01 6.63 0.18
N ILE A 10 13.55 5.95 1.23
CA ILE A 10 13.61 6.51 2.58
C ILE A 10 15.05 6.63 3.10
N VAL A 11 15.94 5.71 2.73
CA VAL A 11 17.38 5.82 3.02
C VAL A 11 17.98 7.02 2.29
N GLU A 12 17.66 7.20 1.01
CA GLU A 12 18.12 8.39 0.26
C GLU A 12 17.65 9.70 0.90
N LEU A 13 16.37 9.77 1.32
CA LEU A 13 15.77 10.96 1.94
C LEU A 13 16.30 11.23 3.36
N ARG A 14 16.82 10.20 4.05
CA ARG A 14 17.48 10.36 5.36
C ARG A 14 18.77 11.14 5.24
N ASP A 15 19.54 10.91 4.19
CA ASP A 15 20.88 11.48 4.04
C ASP A 15 20.92 12.73 3.16
N ASN A 16 19.89 12.95 2.35
CA ASN A 16 19.88 14.02 1.33
C ASN A 16 18.59 14.82 1.37
N ASP A 17 18.74 16.12 1.14
CA ASP A 17 17.61 16.97 0.81
C ASP A 17 17.05 16.63 -0.58
N SER A 18 15.76 16.83 -0.74
CA SER A 18 15.08 16.62 -2.01
C SER A 18 14.16 17.78 -2.33
N ASP A 19 14.38 18.40 -3.49
CA ASP A 19 13.47 19.42 -4.01
C ASP A 19 12.05 18.87 -4.24
N LYS A 20 11.92 17.55 -4.45
CA LYS A 20 10.66 16.85 -4.70
C LYS A 20 9.96 16.39 -3.41
N PHE A 21 10.72 16.13 -2.34
CA PHE A 21 10.22 15.56 -1.09
C PHE A 21 10.64 16.44 0.09
N GLN A 22 10.27 17.71 0.07
CA GLN A 22 10.76 18.69 1.04
C GLN A 22 10.18 18.45 2.43
N VAL A 23 8.92 18.04 2.51
CA VAL A 23 8.23 17.80 3.79
C VAL A 23 8.65 16.44 4.34
N LEU A 24 8.65 15.41 3.49
CA LEU A 24 9.04 14.06 3.88
C LEU A 24 10.52 13.94 4.22
N SER A 25 11.43 14.60 3.49
CA SER A 25 12.86 14.54 3.83
C SER A 25 13.11 15.13 5.22
N LYS A 26 12.52 16.29 5.54
CA LYS A 26 12.65 16.92 6.86
C LYS A 26 12.10 16.04 7.97
N HIS A 27 10.94 15.42 7.75
CA HIS A 27 10.34 14.50 8.72
C HIS A 27 11.24 13.28 8.94
N ILE A 28 11.69 12.61 7.87
CA ILE A 28 12.57 11.45 7.95
C ILE A 28 13.91 11.82 8.60
N GLN A 29 14.54 12.94 8.24
CA GLN A 29 15.80 13.42 8.83
C GLN A 29 15.66 13.78 10.32
N SER A 30 14.49 14.24 10.75
CA SER A 30 14.24 14.58 12.16
C SER A 30 14.02 13.36 13.06
N MET A 31 13.82 12.18 12.47
CA MET A 31 13.56 10.94 13.19
C MET A 31 14.78 10.51 14.03
N PRO A 32 14.59 10.02 15.27
CA PRO A 32 15.66 9.37 16.03
C PRO A 32 16.30 8.20 15.28
N ASP A 33 17.61 8.00 15.41
CA ASP A 33 18.34 6.94 14.68
C ASP A 33 17.80 5.54 15.00
N ASP A 34 17.51 5.27 16.27
CA ASP A 34 16.95 3.99 16.74
C ASP A 34 15.58 3.70 16.12
N MET A 35 14.73 4.73 16.01
CA MET A 35 13.44 4.65 15.35
C MET A 35 13.59 4.38 13.84
N PHE A 36 14.50 5.11 13.19
CA PHE A 36 14.75 4.93 11.76
C PHE A 36 15.30 3.53 11.46
N GLU A 37 16.27 3.06 12.22
CA GLU A 37 16.79 1.69 12.12
C GLU A 37 15.70 0.63 12.33
N TYR A 38 14.79 0.87 13.27
CA TYR A 38 13.69 -0.06 13.53
C TYR A 38 12.70 -0.11 12.35
N ILE A 39 12.39 1.03 11.73
CA ILE A 39 11.59 1.09 10.49
C ILE A 39 12.26 0.28 9.37
N LEU A 40 13.57 0.45 9.16
CA LEU A 40 14.30 -0.27 8.13
C LEU A 40 14.23 -1.79 8.35
N LYS A 41 14.46 -2.26 9.58
CA LYS A 41 14.35 -3.68 9.92
C LYS A 41 12.97 -4.26 9.65
N ARG A 42 11.90 -3.50 9.95
CA ARG A 42 10.53 -3.93 9.68
C ARG A 42 10.25 -4.01 8.18
N LEU A 43 10.72 -3.03 7.39
CA LEU A 43 10.61 -3.07 5.94
C LEU A 43 11.40 -4.23 5.32
N GLU A 44 12.61 -4.52 5.81
CA GLU A 44 13.41 -5.67 5.38
C GLU A 44 12.66 -6.98 5.61
N LYS A 45 12.10 -7.16 6.80
CA LYS A 45 11.28 -8.33 7.13
C LYS A 45 10.03 -8.42 6.25
N GLN A 46 9.36 -7.29 5.98
CA GLN A 46 8.21 -7.26 5.08
C GLN A 46 8.61 -7.67 3.65
N ILE A 47 9.74 -7.15 3.14
CA ILE A 47 10.28 -7.48 1.81
C ILE A 47 10.60 -8.98 1.73
N GLU A 48 11.25 -9.54 2.74
CA GLU A 48 11.58 -10.97 2.83
C GLU A 48 10.33 -11.84 2.68
N ILE A 49 9.29 -11.54 3.49
CA ILE A 49 8.03 -12.29 3.48
C ILE A 49 7.33 -12.12 2.13
N VAL A 50 7.16 -10.90 1.63
CA VAL A 50 6.45 -10.66 0.35
C VAL A 50 7.12 -11.38 -0.82
N LYS A 51 8.46 -11.39 -0.87
CA LYS A 51 9.22 -12.09 -1.92
C LYS A 51 9.00 -13.60 -1.91
N LYS A 52 8.80 -14.21 -0.74
CA LYS A 52 8.55 -15.65 -0.58
C LYS A 52 7.27 -16.11 -1.28
N TYR A 53 6.24 -15.26 -1.33
CA TYR A 53 4.92 -15.63 -1.86
C TYR A 53 4.70 -15.31 -3.34
N GLU A 54 5.55 -14.44 -3.92
CA GLU A 54 5.52 -14.07 -5.35
C GLU A 54 4.14 -13.59 -5.83
N ILE A 55 3.42 -12.84 -4.99
CA ILE A 55 2.15 -12.22 -5.35
C ILE A 55 2.44 -10.93 -6.11
N GLU A 56 1.79 -10.75 -7.27
CA GLU A 56 2.07 -9.61 -8.14
C GLU A 56 1.61 -8.28 -7.52
N ILE A 57 0.52 -8.30 -6.77
CA ILE A 57 -0.07 -7.12 -6.13
C ILE A 57 0.72 -6.87 -4.85
N ARG A 58 1.22 -5.64 -4.68
CA ARG A 58 1.96 -5.31 -3.46
C ARG A 58 1.01 -5.17 -2.27
N PRO A 59 1.41 -5.57 -1.05
CA PRO A 59 0.62 -5.26 0.14
C PRO A 59 0.73 -3.79 0.53
N ALA A 60 -0.13 -3.36 1.45
CA ALA A 60 0.08 -2.14 2.20
C ALA A 60 1.45 -2.18 2.91
N ILE A 61 2.01 -1.02 3.21
CA ILE A 61 3.20 -0.94 4.05
C ILE A 61 2.81 -1.32 5.48
N ASP A 62 3.73 -1.95 6.22
CA ASP A 62 3.51 -2.23 7.65
C ASP A 62 2.92 -1.00 8.40
N PRO A 63 1.81 -1.15 9.16
CA PRO A 63 1.15 -0.01 9.82
C PRO A 63 2.04 0.80 10.75
N PHE A 64 2.96 0.14 11.46
CA PHE A 64 3.91 0.85 12.31
C PHE A 64 4.80 1.74 11.44
N VAL A 65 5.41 1.19 10.39
CA VAL A 65 6.21 1.96 9.42
C VAL A 65 5.38 3.10 8.80
N SER A 66 4.14 2.83 8.40
CA SER A 66 3.26 3.83 7.80
C SER A 66 2.99 5.01 8.75
N SER A 67 2.75 4.73 10.03
CA SER A 67 2.57 5.74 11.07
C SER A 67 3.80 6.61 11.26
N GLU A 68 4.97 5.99 11.35
CA GLU A 68 6.21 6.72 11.60
C GLU A 68 6.69 7.50 10.38
N LEU A 69 6.39 7.06 9.16
CA LEU A 69 6.60 7.84 7.93
C LEU A 69 5.58 8.98 7.74
N GLY A 70 4.58 9.09 8.60
CA GLY A 70 3.58 10.16 8.55
C GLY A 70 2.48 9.94 7.51
N ILE A 71 2.30 8.71 6.99
CA ILE A 71 1.26 8.38 6.00
C ILE A 71 -0.13 8.69 6.56
N TYR A 72 -0.45 8.20 7.76
CA TYR A 72 -1.77 8.44 8.36
C TYR A 72 -1.95 9.85 8.91
N ARG A 73 -0.85 10.59 9.12
CA ARG A 73 -0.89 12.00 9.52
C ARG A 73 -1.12 12.92 8.32
N ARG A 74 -1.18 12.36 7.10
CA ARG A 74 -1.32 13.09 5.84
C ARG A 74 -0.32 14.24 5.76
N LEU A 75 0.94 13.92 6.07
CA LEU A 75 2.00 14.91 6.22
C LEU A 75 2.10 15.81 4.97
N ASP A 76 2.10 15.17 3.79
CA ASP A 76 1.85 15.80 2.49
C ASP A 76 1.35 14.70 1.53
N ASP A 77 0.07 14.74 1.15
CA ASP A 77 -0.52 13.66 0.34
C ASP A 77 0.16 13.49 -1.04
N LEU A 78 0.69 14.57 -1.63
CA LEU A 78 1.34 14.53 -2.94
C LEU A 78 2.72 13.90 -2.85
N GLU A 79 3.53 14.31 -1.86
CA GLU A 79 4.83 13.70 -1.62
C GLU A 79 4.68 12.24 -1.19
N LEU A 80 3.70 11.92 -0.33
CA LEU A 80 3.41 10.56 0.10
C LEU A 80 2.92 9.69 -1.04
N GLY A 81 2.03 10.22 -1.88
CA GLY A 81 1.55 9.54 -3.07
C GLY A 81 2.69 9.21 -4.03
N GLU A 82 3.60 10.16 -4.27
CA GLU A 82 4.79 9.92 -5.08
C GLU A 82 5.73 8.89 -4.43
N LEU A 83 6.00 9.01 -3.13
CA LEU A 83 6.85 8.07 -2.38
C LEU A 83 6.30 6.65 -2.47
N LEU A 84 4.98 6.51 -2.43
CA LEU A 84 4.27 5.24 -2.52
C LEU A 84 3.96 4.83 -3.95
N ASP A 85 4.34 5.59 -4.99
CA ASP A 85 3.98 5.32 -6.39
C ASP A 85 2.46 5.16 -6.61
N TYR A 86 1.69 5.96 -5.89
CA TYR A 86 0.25 6.14 -6.12
C TYR A 86 0.03 7.07 -7.32
N PRO A 87 -0.85 6.69 -8.27
CA PRO A 87 -1.13 7.55 -9.41
C PRO A 87 -1.66 8.91 -8.96
N LYS A 88 -1.17 9.98 -9.57
CA LYS A 88 -1.58 11.36 -9.27
C LYS A 88 -3.10 11.54 -9.23
N CYS A 89 -3.84 10.94 -10.17
CA CYS A 89 -5.30 11.02 -10.20
C CYS A 89 -5.99 10.34 -9.00
N CYS A 90 -5.38 9.30 -8.42
CA CYS A 90 -5.88 8.66 -7.20
C CYS A 90 -5.59 9.55 -5.97
N VAL A 91 -4.40 10.13 -5.91
CA VAL A 91 -4.02 11.06 -4.83
C VAL A 91 -4.89 12.31 -4.85
N GLU A 92 -5.06 12.95 -6.01
CA GLU A 92 -5.94 14.11 -6.18
C GLU A 92 -7.39 13.77 -5.79
N SER A 93 -7.92 12.63 -6.28
CA SER A 93 -9.25 12.16 -5.90
C SER A 93 -9.38 11.98 -4.38
N PHE A 94 -8.42 11.32 -3.74
CA PHE A 94 -8.41 11.12 -2.29
C PHE A 94 -8.40 12.45 -1.52
N SER A 95 -7.52 13.37 -1.91
CA SER A 95 -7.32 14.66 -1.23
C SER A 95 -8.48 15.63 -1.45
N GLU A 96 -9.03 15.73 -2.66
CA GLU A 96 -10.08 16.71 -3.03
C GLU A 96 -11.49 16.25 -2.66
N THR A 97 -11.78 14.95 -2.77
CA THR A 97 -13.14 14.42 -2.56
C THR A 97 -13.37 13.83 -1.19
N ALA A 98 -12.36 13.87 -0.30
CA ALA A 98 -12.41 13.31 1.05
C ALA A 98 -12.91 11.85 1.04
N ARG A 99 -12.43 11.04 0.09
CA ARG A 99 -12.73 9.60 0.05
C ARG A 99 -11.96 8.90 1.16
N TYR A 100 -12.66 8.18 2.02
CA TYR A 100 -12.07 7.47 3.17
C TYR A 100 -12.07 5.94 3.01
N GLY A 101 -12.56 5.42 1.88
CA GLY A 101 -12.55 3.99 1.59
C GLY A 101 -13.13 3.68 0.21
N ILE A 102 -13.23 2.38 -0.10
CA ILE A 102 -14.00 1.87 -1.25
C ILE A 102 -15.48 2.23 -1.04
N ASP A 103 -16.00 3.12 -1.89
CA ASP A 103 -17.36 3.63 -1.80
C ASP A 103 -18.34 2.90 -2.76
N SER A 104 -19.60 3.34 -2.74
CA SER A 104 -20.65 2.77 -3.60
C SER A 104 -20.38 2.92 -5.11
N GLU A 105 -19.57 3.88 -5.55
CA GLU A 105 -19.23 4.02 -6.96
C GLU A 105 -18.26 2.92 -7.38
N HIS A 106 -17.22 2.66 -6.58
CA HIS A 106 -16.30 1.55 -6.79
C HIS A 106 -17.00 0.20 -6.79
N LEU A 107 -17.94 -0.02 -5.85
CA LEU A 107 -18.71 -1.25 -5.80
C LEU A 107 -19.58 -1.42 -7.05
N LYS A 108 -20.21 -0.35 -7.54
CA LYS A 108 -20.94 -0.38 -8.81
C LYS A 108 -20.03 -0.68 -10.00
N GLU A 109 -18.81 -0.14 -10.02
CA GLU A 109 -17.85 -0.47 -11.08
C GLU A 109 -17.56 -1.97 -11.09
N ILE A 110 -17.35 -2.58 -9.92
CA ILE A 110 -17.11 -4.02 -9.77
C ILE A 110 -18.34 -4.84 -10.17
N GLU A 111 -19.54 -4.45 -9.75
CA GLU A 111 -20.78 -5.14 -10.12
C GLU A 111 -21.04 -5.15 -11.63
N ASN A 112 -20.59 -4.11 -12.34
CA ASN A 112 -20.74 -3.99 -13.79
C ASN A 112 -19.54 -4.57 -14.57
N MET A 113 -18.53 -5.11 -13.88
CA MET A 113 -17.40 -5.76 -14.54
C MET A 113 -17.74 -7.19 -14.93
N GLU A 114 -17.34 -7.56 -16.15
CA GLU A 114 -17.22 -8.96 -16.52
C GLU A 114 -15.89 -9.50 -15.99
N PHE A 115 -15.96 -10.64 -15.31
CA PHE A 115 -14.82 -11.36 -14.78
C PHE A 115 -14.68 -12.69 -15.50
N ASP A 116 -13.45 -13.04 -15.87
CA ASP A 116 -13.14 -14.37 -16.36
C ASP A 116 -13.47 -15.42 -15.29
N GLU A 117 -13.81 -16.64 -15.71
CA GLU A 117 -14.32 -17.68 -14.81
C GLU A 117 -13.33 -18.05 -13.69
N ASP A 118 -12.04 -17.81 -13.88
CA ASP A 118 -10.97 -18.11 -12.92
C ASP A 118 -10.74 -17.01 -11.88
N ILE A 119 -11.27 -15.80 -12.10
CA ILE A 119 -11.12 -14.71 -11.14
C ILE A 119 -12.01 -14.93 -9.92
N TYR A 120 -11.39 -14.82 -8.75
CA TYR A 120 -12.04 -15.00 -7.45
C TYR A 120 -12.25 -13.68 -6.70
N ALA A 121 -11.27 -12.78 -6.74
CA ALA A 121 -11.31 -11.53 -6.01
C ALA A 121 -10.59 -10.37 -6.72
N VAL A 122 -11.02 -9.14 -6.41
CA VAL A 122 -10.29 -7.90 -6.67
C VAL A 122 -9.56 -7.49 -5.39
N ILE A 123 -8.27 -7.22 -5.51
CA ILE A 123 -7.37 -6.96 -4.38
C ILE A 123 -6.71 -5.59 -4.53
N LEU A 124 -6.63 -4.85 -3.43
CA LEU A 124 -5.91 -3.58 -3.32
C LEU A 124 -5.08 -3.55 -2.02
N PRO A 125 -3.96 -2.81 -1.95
CA PRO A 125 -3.30 -2.52 -0.68
C PRO A 125 -4.28 -1.83 0.29
N SER A 126 -4.31 -2.25 1.54
CA SER A 126 -5.11 -1.55 2.56
C SER A 126 -4.69 -0.09 2.71
N GLY A 127 -5.69 0.79 2.83
CA GLY A 127 -5.51 2.24 2.86
C GLY A 127 -5.24 2.90 1.49
N PHE A 128 -5.06 2.14 0.41
CA PHE A 128 -5.05 2.70 -0.94
C PHE A 128 -6.48 2.82 -1.49
N ILE A 129 -6.89 4.03 -1.84
CA ILE A 129 -8.21 4.30 -2.42
C ILE A 129 -7.99 4.82 -3.84
N PRO A 130 -8.34 4.04 -4.87
CA PRO A 130 -8.17 4.49 -6.24
C PRO A 130 -9.23 5.54 -6.61
N CYS A 131 -9.00 6.30 -7.68
CA CYS A 131 -10.05 7.13 -8.27
C CYS A 131 -11.15 6.29 -8.96
N SER A 132 -10.83 5.05 -9.33
CA SER A 132 -11.69 4.04 -9.97
C SER A 132 -11.02 2.68 -9.85
N ILE A 133 -11.79 1.61 -9.68
CA ILE A 133 -11.29 0.22 -9.72
C ILE A 133 -10.67 -0.11 -11.09
N ASN A 134 -11.01 0.64 -12.13
CA ASN A 134 -10.46 0.54 -13.48
C ASN A 134 -9.25 1.44 -13.73
N CYS A 135 -8.67 2.08 -12.71
CA CYS A 135 -7.56 3.00 -12.89
C CYS A 135 -6.34 2.29 -13.49
N LYS A 136 -6.09 2.50 -14.79
CA LYS A 136 -5.00 1.86 -15.53
C LYS A 136 -3.64 2.07 -14.87
N LYS A 137 -3.34 3.29 -14.44
CA LYS A 137 -2.09 3.59 -13.75
C LYS A 137 -1.94 2.83 -12.43
N ALA A 138 -3.05 2.63 -11.70
CA ALA A 138 -3.02 1.89 -10.44
C ALA A 138 -2.78 0.39 -10.71
N ILE A 139 -3.38 -0.15 -11.77
CA ILE A 139 -3.15 -1.52 -12.24
C ILE A 139 -1.68 -1.69 -12.69
N ASP A 140 -1.17 -0.79 -13.53
CA ASP A 140 0.22 -0.80 -14.01
C ASP A 140 1.22 -0.71 -12.84
N ASN A 141 0.88 0.03 -11.80
CA ASN A 141 1.68 0.17 -10.58
C ASN A 141 1.48 -0.98 -9.58
N LYS A 142 0.69 -2.00 -9.93
CA LYS A 142 0.39 -3.20 -9.12
C LYS A 142 -0.33 -2.88 -7.80
N LEU A 143 -1.23 -1.90 -7.84
CA LEU A 143 -2.08 -1.45 -6.72
C LEU A 143 -3.51 -1.97 -6.80
N ILE A 144 -3.91 -2.48 -7.95
CA ILE A 144 -5.19 -3.13 -8.15
C ILE A 144 -4.90 -4.40 -8.93
N GLY A 145 -5.33 -5.54 -8.43
CA GLY A 145 -5.21 -6.80 -9.14
C GLY A 145 -6.47 -7.63 -9.06
N LYS A 146 -6.65 -8.48 -10.06
CA LYS A 146 -7.66 -9.54 -10.09
C LYS A 146 -6.92 -10.85 -9.91
N ILE A 147 -7.33 -11.67 -8.96
CA ILE A 147 -6.61 -12.90 -8.63
C ILE A 147 -7.54 -14.10 -8.59
N ASP A 148 -6.97 -15.27 -8.89
CA ASP A 148 -7.64 -16.56 -8.76
C ASP A 148 -7.70 -17.02 -7.29
N LYS A 149 -8.46 -18.10 -7.04
CA LYS A 149 -8.61 -18.66 -5.69
C LYS A 149 -7.27 -19.14 -5.11
N LYS A 150 -6.40 -19.73 -5.93
CA LYS A 150 -5.10 -20.24 -5.50
C LYS A 150 -4.19 -19.12 -5.00
N THR A 151 -4.16 -18.00 -5.71
CA THR A 151 -3.39 -16.81 -5.33
C THR A 151 -4.01 -16.13 -4.12
N TYR A 152 -5.34 -16.13 -4.01
CA TYR A 152 -6.04 -15.63 -2.83
C TYR A 152 -5.66 -16.42 -1.56
N ASP A 153 -5.61 -17.75 -1.63
CA ASP A 153 -5.23 -18.57 -0.46
C ASP A 153 -3.75 -18.37 -0.08
N LYS A 154 -2.87 -18.18 -1.07
CA LYS A 154 -1.48 -17.75 -0.84
C LYS A 154 -1.40 -16.38 -0.17
N LEU A 155 -2.23 -15.43 -0.59
CA LEU A 155 -2.30 -14.09 -0.03
C LEU A 155 -2.70 -14.14 1.44
N LEU A 156 -3.71 -14.92 1.81
CA LEU A 156 -4.10 -15.09 3.22
C LEU A 156 -2.96 -15.66 4.06
N THR A 157 -2.27 -16.68 3.55
CA THR A 157 -1.12 -17.27 4.24
C THR A 157 0.01 -16.25 4.44
N MET A 158 0.25 -15.38 3.44
CA MET A 158 1.21 -14.30 3.54
C MET A 158 0.82 -13.26 4.59
N GLU A 159 -0.46 -12.88 4.65
CA GLU A 159 -0.96 -11.93 5.66
C GLU A 159 -0.83 -12.49 7.08
N GLU A 160 -1.09 -13.78 7.28
CA GLU A 160 -0.87 -14.46 8.57
C GLU A 160 0.60 -14.40 8.99
N GLU A 161 1.54 -14.70 8.08
CA GLU A 161 2.97 -14.61 8.38
C GLU A 161 3.42 -13.18 8.65
N LEU A 162 2.93 -12.20 7.88
CA LEU A 162 3.17 -10.79 8.14
C LEU A 162 2.67 -10.38 9.52
N PHE A 163 1.47 -10.80 9.91
CA PHE A 163 0.90 -10.48 11.23
C PHE A 163 1.73 -11.07 12.38
N ILE A 164 2.23 -12.31 12.23
CA ILE A 164 3.05 -12.99 13.23
C ILE A 164 4.43 -12.34 13.37
N GLU A 165 5.09 -12.04 12.25
CA GLU A 165 6.48 -11.54 12.22
C GLU A 165 6.58 -10.03 12.42
N LEU A 166 5.53 -9.28 12.05
CA LEU A 166 5.44 -7.83 12.19
C LEU A 166 4.23 -7.44 13.04
N PRO A 167 4.13 -7.94 14.30
CA PRO A 167 2.95 -7.69 15.12
C PRO A 167 2.79 -6.20 15.35
N HIS A 168 1.57 -5.73 15.14
CA HIS A 168 1.17 -4.35 15.34
C HIS A 168 -0.29 -4.33 15.81
N TYR A 169 -0.63 -3.30 16.58
CA TYR A 169 -2.01 -2.97 16.92
C TYR A 169 -2.23 -1.56 16.36
N HIS A 170 -2.93 -1.45 15.24
CA HIS A 170 -3.19 -0.16 14.62
C HIS A 170 -4.64 -0.06 14.16
N GLY A 171 -5.35 0.99 14.56
CA GLY A 171 -6.77 1.14 14.25
C GLY A 171 -7.09 1.57 12.81
N ALA A 172 -6.11 1.58 11.89
CA ALA A 172 -6.32 2.05 10.52
C ALA A 172 -6.63 0.91 9.53
N TYR A 173 -5.99 -0.26 9.70
CA TYR A 173 -6.36 -1.49 9.02
C TYR A 173 -5.77 -2.68 9.79
N ASP A 174 -6.56 -3.76 9.88
CA ASP A 174 -6.17 -5.02 10.52
C ASP A 174 -5.49 -6.00 9.53
N GLU A 175 -5.52 -5.68 8.23
CA GLU A 175 -5.08 -6.52 7.13
C GLU A 175 -4.19 -5.73 6.15
N TYR A 176 -3.35 -6.40 5.37
CA TYR A 176 -2.46 -5.73 4.41
C TYR A 176 -3.13 -5.47 3.05
N PHE A 177 -4.27 -6.10 2.80
CA PHE A 177 -5.06 -5.94 1.58
C PHE A 177 -6.55 -5.76 1.82
N GLU A 178 -7.16 -4.85 1.07
CA GLU A 178 -8.60 -4.87 0.80
C GLU A 178 -8.92 -6.02 -0.16
N LYS A 179 -9.92 -6.83 0.20
CA LYS A 179 -10.31 -8.05 -0.53
C LYS A 179 -11.78 -8.00 -0.91
N ILE A 180 -12.08 -7.83 -2.20
CA ILE A 180 -13.46 -7.80 -2.72
C ILE A 180 -13.73 -9.11 -3.46
N ILE A 181 -14.48 -10.01 -2.84
CA ILE A 181 -14.85 -11.30 -3.44
C ILE A 181 -15.89 -11.09 -4.53
N VAL A 182 -15.57 -11.49 -5.75
CA VAL A 182 -16.45 -11.33 -6.92
C VAL A 182 -17.09 -12.64 -7.36
N LYS A 183 -16.58 -13.78 -6.88
CA LYS A 183 -17.14 -15.10 -7.13
C LYS A 183 -17.51 -15.78 -5.81
N LYS A 184 -18.78 -16.12 -5.64
CA LYS A 184 -19.32 -16.86 -4.49
C LYS A 184 -19.39 -18.36 -4.78
#